data_AF-A0A9Q0FQQ8-F1
#
_entry.id   AF-A0A9Q0FQQ8-F1
#
_cell.length_a   1.000
_cell.length_b   1.000
_cell.length_c   1.000
_cell.angle_alpha   90.00
_cell.angle_beta   90.00
_cell.angle_gamma   90.00
#
_symmetry.space_group_name_H-M   'P 1'
#
loop_
_entity.id
_entity.type
_entity.pdbx_description
1 polymer ?
#
loop_
_entity_poly.entity_id
_entity_poly.type
_entity_poly.pdbx_seq_one_letter_code
_entity_poly.pdbx_strand_id
1 'polypeptide(L)'
;MMASPPSQRSWSDLPPELLSEIARFLRTSRLAILRFRGVCRSWRSSTPPPKINPPSLPLFQHCRHTVVESTVYSIQPTSDPTAIPWLVRAQYSESGELIVKDLF
;
A
#
# COMPACT_ATOMS: atom_id res chain seq x y z
N MET A 1 -24.96 -28.47 -32.97
CA MET A 1 -23.77 -27.73 -32.48
C MET A 1 -24.15 -27.13 -31.14
N MET A 2 -23.65 -27.67 -30.03
CA MET A 2 -23.90 -27.07 -28.71
C MET A 2 -22.95 -25.88 -28.55
N ALA A 3 -23.51 -24.71 -28.23
CA ALA A 3 -22.71 -23.54 -27.89
C ALA A 3 -21.93 -23.84 -26.60
N SER A 4 -20.60 -23.68 -26.63
CA SER A 4 -19.78 -23.73 -25.42
C SER A 4 -20.30 -22.72 -24.40
N PRO A 5 -20.27 -23.04 -23.09
CA PRO A 5 -20.66 -22.11 -22.05
C PRO A 5 -19.79 -20.84 -22.14
N PRO A 6 -20.32 -19.65 -21.79
CA PRO A 6 -19.54 -18.42 -21.83
C PRO A 6 -18.30 -18.62 -20.97
N SER A 7 -17.13 -18.63 -21.62
CA SER A 7 -15.85 -18.71 -20.94
C SER A 7 -15.79 -17.55 -19.96
N GLN A 8 -15.69 -17.87 -18.68
CA GLN A 8 -15.54 -16.90 -17.61
C GLN A 8 -14.22 -16.17 -17.86
N ARG A 9 -14.29 -14.97 -18.44
CA ARG A 9 -13.08 -14.21 -18.80
C ARG A 9 -12.30 -13.91 -17.53
N SER A 10 -11.01 -14.19 -17.56
CA SER A 10 -10.14 -13.90 -16.43
C SER A 10 -9.92 -12.39 -16.35
N TRP A 11 -9.85 -11.85 -15.13
CA TRP A 11 -9.35 -10.49 -14.91
C TRP A 11 -7.94 -10.29 -15.48
N SER A 12 -7.19 -11.38 -15.71
CA SER A 12 -5.89 -11.33 -16.38
C SER A 12 -5.96 -11.06 -17.89
N ASP A 13 -7.13 -11.23 -18.51
CA ASP A 13 -7.36 -11.06 -19.95
C ASP A 13 -7.75 -9.61 -20.32
N LEU A 14 -7.75 -8.70 -19.34
CA LEU A 14 -8.04 -7.28 -19.58
C LEU A 14 -6.97 -6.65 -20.49
N PRO A 15 -7.37 -5.88 -21.51
CA PRO A 15 -6.45 -5.10 -22.33
C PRO A 15 -5.55 -4.17 -21.50
N PRO A 16 -4.27 -4.00 -21.88
CA PRO A 16 -3.32 -3.14 -21.17
C PRO A 16 -3.79 -1.69 -21.00
N GLU A 17 -4.57 -1.17 -21.94
CA GLU A 17 -5.13 0.17 -21.94
C GLU A 17 -6.11 0.34 -20.76
N LEU A 18 -6.97 -0.65 -20.54
CA LEU A 18 -7.91 -0.66 -19.42
C LEU A 18 -7.19 -0.83 -18.08
N LEU A 19 -6.16 -1.67 -18.02
CA LEU A 19 -5.34 -1.81 -16.82
C LEU A 19 -4.64 -0.50 -16.44
N SER A 20 -4.15 0.24 -17.44
CA SER A 20 -3.54 1.56 -17.25
C SER A 20 -4.55 2.58 -16.74
N GLU A 21 -5.77 2.55 -17.27
CA GLU A 21 -6.84 3.46 -16.89
C GLU A 21 -7.35 3.16 -15.46
N ILE A 22 -7.54 1.89 -15.10
CA ILE A 22 -7.86 1.49 -13.72
C ILE A 22 -6.78 1.99 -12.76
N ALA A 23 -5.51 1.76 -13.10
CA ALA A 23 -4.40 2.22 -12.27
C ALA A 23 -4.38 3.75 -12.09
N ARG A 24 -4.75 4.51 -13.12
CA ARG A 24 -4.88 5.97 -13.06
C ARG A 24 -5.89 6.40 -11.99
N PHE A 25 -7.03 5.71 -11.90
CA PHE A 25 -8.05 5.97 -10.88
C PHE A 25 -7.60 5.57 -9.47
N LEU A 26 -6.77 4.53 -9.33
CA LEU A 26 -6.28 4.06 -8.03
C LEU A 26 -5.05 4.82 -7.50
N ARG A 27 -4.43 5.69 -8.32
CA ARG A 27 -3.14 6.35 -8.04
C ARG A 27 -3.11 7.17 -6.74
N THR A 28 -4.24 7.68 -6.28
CA THR A 28 -4.32 8.47 -5.04
C THR A 28 -4.17 7.61 -3.78
N SER A 29 -4.46 6.31 -3.85
CA SER A 29 -4.31 5.38 -2.73
C SER A 29 -3.14 4.43 -2.94
N ARG A 30 -2.10 4.58 -2.12
CA ARG A 30 -0.93 3.69 -2.13
C ARG A 30 -1.31 2.23 -1.92
N LEU A 31 -2.23 1.97 -0.99
CA LEU A 31 -2.69 0.61 -0.68
C LEU A 31 -3.46 0.01 -1.87
N ALA A 32 -4.28 0.81 -2.57
CA ALA A 32 -5.01 0.35 -3.75
C ALA A 32 -4.05 -0.04 -4.89
N ILE A 33 -2.99 0.75 -5.11
CA ILE A 33 -1.94 0.42 -6.08
C ILE A 33 -1.19 -0.87 -5.71
N LEU A 34 -0.90 -1.08 -4.42
CA LEU A 34 -0.25 -2.32 -3.97
C LEU A 34 -1.13 -3.55 -4.21
N ARG A 35 -2.43 -3.47 -3.88
CA ARG A 35 -3.40 -4.55 -4.16
C ARG A 35 -3.56 -4.80 -5.66
N PHE A 36 -3.67 -3.74 -6.45
CA PHE A 36 -3.73 -3.81 -7.91
C PHE A 36 -2.52 -4.57 -8.50
N ARG A 37 -1.30 -4.24 -8.06
CA ARG A 37 -0.06 -4.93 -8.47
C ARG A 37 0.07 -6.37 -7.97
N GLY A 38 -0.78 -6.76 -7.02
CA GLY A 38 -0.83 -8.10 -6.42
C GLY A 38 -1.61 -9.13 -7.23
N VAL A 39 -2.43 -8.71 -8.20
CA VAL A 39 -3.34 -9.61 -8.93
C VAL A 39 -2.58 -10.64 -9.77
N CYS A 40 -1.79 -10.19 -10.75
CA CYS A 40 -0.94 -11.05 -11.58
C CYS A 40 0.18 -10.24 -12.24
N ARG A 41 1.01 -10.88 -13.09
CA ARG A 41 2.17 -10.23 -13.72
C ARG A 41 1.77 -9.09 -14.67
N SER A 42 0.71 -9.25 -15.46
CA SER A 42 0.25 -8.22 -16.41
C SER A 42 -0.24 -6.96 -15.70
N TRP A 43 -1.01 -7.11 -14.62
CA TRP A 43 -1.44 -6.01 -13.74
C TRP A 43 -0.27 -5.35 -13.03
N ARG A 44 0.71 -6.14 -12.58
CA ARG A 44 1.92 -5.59 -11.96
C ARG A 44 2.73 -4.73 -12.93
N SER A 45 2.82 -5.12 -14.21
CA SER A 45 3.57 -4.38 -15.23
C SER A 45 2.83 -3.17 -15.80
N SER A 46 1.51 -3.09 -15.67
CA SER A 46 0.73 -1.94 -16.17
C SER A 46 0.87 -0.69 -15.29
N THR A 47 1.64 -0.75 -14.20
CA THR A 47 1.91 0.39 -13.34
C THR A 47 3.39 0.55 -13.06
N PRO A 48 3.88 1.79 -12.91
CA PRO A 48 5.23 2.03 -12.44
C PRO A 48 5.44 1.35 -11.08
N PRO A 49 6.65 0.83 -10.80
CA PRO A 49 7.00 0.39 -9.46
C PRO A 49 6.69 1.51 -8.47
N PRO A 50 6.06 1.21 -7.32
CA PRO A 50 5.92 2.21 -6.27
C PRO A 50 7.31 2.76 -5.97
N LYS A 51 7.43 4.08 -5.88
CA LYS A 51 8.63 4.74 -5.38
C LYS A 51 8.77 4.38 -3.90
N ILE A 52 9.32 3.20 -3.65
CA ILE A 52 9.80 2.82 -2.34
C ILE A 52 11.16 3.51 -2.28
N ASN A 53 11.26 4.61 -1.55
CA ASN A 53 12.54 4.97 -0.98
C ASN A 53 12.70 3.97 0.16
N PRO A 54 13.46 2.87 -0.01
CA PRO A 54 13.71 2.01 1.13
C PRO A 54 14.37 2.91 2.19
N PRO A 55 13.89 2.92 3.44
CA PRO A 55 14.73 3.44 4.49
C PRO A 55 16.06 2.68 4.36
N SER A 56 17.17 3.40 4.34
CA SER A 56 18.50 2.80 4.44
C SER A 56 18.56 2.10 5.78
N LEU A 57 18.12 0.85 5.81
CA LEU A 57 18.19 0.01 7.00
C LEU A 57 19.67 -0.37 7.15
N PRO A 58 20.32 -0.03 8.28
CA PRO A 58 21.62 -0.60 8.57
C PRO A 58 21.45 -2.12 8.51
N LEU A 59 22.27 -2.78 7.70
CA LEU A 59 22.26 -4.24 7.57
C LEU A 59 22.71 -4.85 8.91
N PHE A 60 21.78 -5.10 9.81
CA PHE A 60 22.05 -5.77 11.07
C PHE A 60 22.20 -7.28 10.82
N GLN A 61 23.37 -7.68 10.32
CA GLN A 61 23.66 -9.05 9.88
C GLN A 61 23.68 -10.11 11.01
N HIS A 62 23.49 -9.74 12.28
CA HIS A 62 23.76 -10.64 13.42
C HIS A 62 22.71 -10.71 14.53
N CYS A 63 21.50 -10.15 14.37
CA CYS A 63 20.44 -10.35 15.39
C CYS A 63 19.13 -10.84 14.78
N ARG A 64 18.39 -11.65 15.56
CA ARG A 64 17.00 -12.04 15.26
C ARG A 64 16.10 -10.82 15.48
N HIS A 65 15.85 -10.06 14.42
CA HIS A 65 14.95 -8.92 14.46
C HIS A 65 13.58 -9.32 13.94
N THR A 66 12.54 -8.70 14.52
CA THR A 66 11.18 -8.74 13.97
C THR A 66 10.89 -7.39 13.34
N VAL A 67 10.51 -7.40 12.06
CA VAL A 67 10.00 -6.20 11.39
C VAL A 67 8.51 -6.09 11.68
N VAL A 68 8.09 -4.96 12.23
CA VAL A 68 6.69 -4.68 12.52
C VAL A 68 6.23 -3.52 11.65
N GLU A 69 5.11 -3.69 10.93
CA GLU A 69 4.49 -2.60 10.18
C GLU A 69 3.93 -1.56 11.17
N SER A 70 4.23 -0.28 10.96
CA SER A 70 3.77 0.81 11.81
C SER A 70 3.49 2.04 10.98
N THR A 71 2.47 2.81 11.36
CA THR A 71 2.12 4.09 10.74
C THR A 71 2.51 5.22 11.68
N VAL A 72 3.19 6.24 11.17
CA VAL A 72 3.50 7.46 11.92
C VAL A 72 2.50 8.54 11.50
N TYR A 73 1.79 9.10 12.49
CA TYR A 73 0.87 10.21 12.32
C TYR A 73 1.51 11.50 12.80
N SER A 74 1.23 12.61 12.11
CA SER A 74 1.60 13.96 12.52
C SER A 74 0.36 14.65 13.07
N ILE A 75 0.31 14.91 14.37
CA ILE A 75 -0.78 15.62 15.02
C ILE A 75 -0.42 17.10 15.04
N GLN A 76 -1.10 17.87 14.21
CA GLN A 76 -0.90 19.32 14.13
C GLN A 76 -1.97 20.04 14.95
N PRO A 77 -1.58 20.97 15.86
CA PRO A 77 -2.56 21.76 16.60
C PRO A 77 -3.39 22.63 15.65
N THR A 78 -4.71 22.51 15.72
CA THR A 78 -5.62 23.32 14.88
C THR A 78 -5.59 24.81 15.25
N SER A 79 -5.15 25.14 16.47
CA SER A 79 -5.06 26.50 16.99
C SER A 79 -3.80 27.25 16.55
N ASP A 80 -2.73 26.53 16.24
CA ASP A 80 -1.45 27.12 15.82
C ASP A 80 -0.78 26.22 14.77
N PRO A 81 -0.91 26.56 13.47
CA PRO A 81 -0.31 25.79 12.39
C PRO A 81 1.22 25.87 12.36
N THR A 82 1.84 26.80 13.10
CA THR A 82 3.30 26.95 13.19
C THR A 82 3.92 26.13 14.32
N ALA A 83 3.10 25.62 15.24
CA ALA A 83 3.54 24.75 16.31
C ALA A 83 4.15 23.46 15.76
N ILE A 84 5.19 22.98 16.44
CA ILE A 84 5.84 21.71 16.09
C ILE A 84 4.81 20.59 16.28
N PRO A 85 4.48 19.82 15.23
CA PRO A 85 3.49 18.76 15.33
C PRO A 85 4.06 17.58 16.13
N TRP A 86 3.17 16.88 16.84
CA TRP A 86 3.55 15.68 17.56
C TRP A 86 3.56 14.49 16.62
N LEU A 87 4.63 13.70 16.66
CA LEU A 87 4.72 12.47 15.88
C LEU A 87 4.30 11.30 16.75
N VAL A 88 3.31 10.55 16.27
CA VAL A 88 2.74 9.42 17.00
C VAL A 88 2.89 8.16 16.17
N ARG A 89 3.58 7.15 16.72
CA ARG A 89 3.57 5.82 16.12
C ARG A 89 2.32 5.10 16.56
N ALA A 90 1.56 4.60 15.59
CA ALA A 90 0.42 3.74 15.84
C ALA A 90 0.48 2.46 14.99
N GLN A 91 -0.15 1.41 15.49
CA GLN A 91 -0.23 0.09 14.88
C GLN A 91 -1.67 -0.41 14.95
N TYR A 92 -2.11 -1.14 13.94
CA TYR A 92 -3.38 -1.86 14.03
C TYR A 92 -3.19 -3.14 14.84
N SER A 93 -4.10 -3.38 15.76
CA SER A 93 -4.22 -4.65 16.48
C SER A 93 -4.87 -5.73 15.63
N GLU A 94 -4.85 -6.98 16.11
CA GLU A 94 -5.54 -8.09 15.45
C GLU A 94 -7.06 -7.90 15.36
N SER A 95 -7.66 -7.14 16.30
CA SER A 95 -9.08 -6.75 16.27
C SER A 95 -9.37 -5.58 15.32
N GLY A 96 -8.35 -4.98 14.69
CA GLY A 96 -8.48 -3.85 13.79
C GLY A 96 -8.51 -2.48 14.48
N GLU A 97 -8.34 -2.42 15.81
CA GLU A 97 -8.23 -1.16 16.54
C GLU A 97 -6.84 -0.53 16.35
N LEU A 98 -6.80 0.79 16.18
CA LEU A 98 -5.55 1.55 16.09
C LEU A 98 -5.01 1.82 17.50
N ILE A 99 -3.83 1.29 17.82
CA ILE A 99 -3.16 1.43 19.11
C ILE A 99 -1.95 2.35 18.96
N VAL A 100 -1.90 3.39 19.78
CA VAL A 100 -0.71 4.26 19.91
C VAL A 100 0.38 3.51 20.69
N LYS A 101 1.58 3.45 20.12
CA LYS A 101 2.72 2.76 20.71
C LYS A 101 3.73 3.73 21.32
N ASP A 102 4.06 4.81 20.61
CA ASP A 102 5.09 5.76 21.02
C ASP A 102 4.69 7.21 20.63
N LEU A 103 5.21 8.18 21.40
CA LEU A 103 5.20 9.61 21.11
C LEU A 103 6.66 10.06 20.88
N PHE A 104 6.92 10.82 19.81
CA PHE A 104 8.23 11.41 19.51
C PHE A 104 8.17 12.94 19.58
#